data_AF-A0A3D4LSN2-F1
#
_entry.id   AF-A0A3D4LSN2-F1
#
_cell.length_a   1.000
_cell.length_b   1.000
_cell.length_c   1.000
_cell.angle_alpha   90.00
_cell.angle_beta   90.00
_cell.angle_gamma   90.00
#
_symmetry.space_group_name_H-M   'P 1'
#
loop_
_entity.id
_entity.type
_entity.pdbx_description
1 polymer ?
#
loop_
_entity_poly.entity_id
_entity_poly.type
_entity_poly.pdbx_seq_one_letter_code
_entity_poly.pdbx_strand_id
1 'polypeptide(L)'
;MNLRVNQLQQPTQLEPKAPVTESDGSFRFTLLSSIEEQELRASLAVMMEDITQQGNKLSRKMDIRDMKLYRKMIKEFMNEIVTHSHSFSRENFLDKKGRHRVYGMVKLIDAALDDLAEELMREEKDHLAILNKIGEIQGMILDLFT
;
A
#
# COMPACT_ATOMS: atom_id res chain seq x y z
N MET A 1 31.14 82.40 -11.24
CA MET A 1 31.33 81.84 -9.89
C MET A 1 30.21 80.84 -9.65
N ASN A 2 30.52 79.54 -9.61
CA ASN A 2 30.66 78.70 -8.41
C ASN A 2 29.30 78.34 -7.77
N LEU A 3 28.99 77.13 -7.33
CA LEU A 3 29.55 75.77 -7.47
C LEU A 3 28.59 74.84 -6.70
N ARG A 4 28.24 73.66 -7.25
CA ARG A 4 27.69 72.44 -6.59
C ARG A 4 26.32 72.60 -5.87
N VAL A 5 25.49 71.59 -5.62
CA VAL A 5 25.73 70.22 -5.12
C VAL A 5 24.51 69.33 -5.44
N ASN A 6 24.80 68.18 -6.06
CA ASN A 6 24.28 66.82 -5.83
C ASN A 6 22.78 66.45 -5.91
N GLN A 7 22.56 65.47 -6.79
CA GLN A 7 21.67 64.30 -6.71
C GLN A 7 20.98 64.04 -5.36
N LEU A 8 19.69 63.69 -5.42
CA LEU A 8 19.19 62.41 -4.92
C LEU A 8 17.98 61.96 -5.76
N GLN A 9 18.06 60.71 -6.24
CA GLN A 9 17.00 59.98 -6.90
C GLN A 9 15.83 59.77 -5.93
N GLN A 10 14.60 59.99 -6.41
CA GLN A 10 13.40 59.66 -5.65
C GLN A 10 13.27 58.13 -5.60
N PRO A 11 13.01 57.54 -4.41
CA PRO A 11 12.88 56.10 -4.29
C PRO A 11 11.61 55.64 -5.02
N THR A 12 11.78 54.70 -5.95
CA THR A 12 10.68 53.93 -6.54
C THR A 12 9.85 53.34 -5.40
N GLN A 13 8.57 53.68 -5.36
CA GLN A 13 7.63 53.10 -4.41
C GLN A 13 7.67 51.58 -4.59
N LEU A 14 8.08 50.86 -3.56
CA LEU A 14 7.94 49.42 -3.51
C LEU A 14 6.43 49.15 -3.50
N GLU A 15 5.93 48.54 -4.58
CA GLU A 15 4.59 47.95 -4.57
C GLU A 15 4.44 47.12 -3.30
N PRO A 16 3.30 47.22 -2.57
CA PRO A 16 3.07 46.37 -1.43
C PRO A 16 3.07 44.92 -1.93
N LYS A 17 4.17 44.22 -1.65
CA LYS A 17 4.30 42.79 -1.90
C LYS A 17 3.07 42.16 -1.27
N ALA A 18 2.27 41.47 -2.11
CA ALA A 18 1.11 40.73 -1.65
C ALA A 18 1.47 39.98 -0.37
N PRO A 19 0.59 39.96 0.65
CA PRO A 19 0.91 39.33 1.93
C PRO A 19 1.42 37.93 1.63
N VAL A 20 2.65 37.65 2.08
CA VAL A 20 3.17 36.28 2.08
C VAL A 20 2.21 35.55 3.00
N THR A 21 1.24 34.85 2.41
CA THR A 21 0.45 33.86 3.13
C THR A 21 1.46 32.96 3.79
N GLU A 22 1.52 33.02 5.12
CA GLU A 22 2.22 32.06 5.96
C GLU A 22 2.02 30.69 5.34
N SER A 23 3.11 29.95 5.11
CA SER A 23 3.09 28.67 4.41
C SER A 23 2.18 27.69 5.15
N ASP A 24 0.95 27.74 4.68
CA ASP A 24 -0.24 27.00 4.99
C ASP A 24 0.14 25.58 5.39
N GLY A 25 -0.04 25.24 6.66
CA GLY A 25 0.20 23.89 7.19
C GLY A 25 -0.50 22.83 6.34
N SER A 26 -1.56 23.21 5.61
CA SER A 26 -2.23 22.44 4.55
C SER A 26 -1.29 21.89 3.47
N PHE A 27 -0.34 22.68 2.94
CA PHE A 27 0.60 22.20 1.92
C PHE A 27 1.61 21.21 2.50
N ARG A 28 2.17 21.51 3.68
CA ARG A 28 3.10 20.60 4.37
C ARG A 28 2.41 19.29 4.75
N PHE A 29 1.17 19.37 5.23
CA PHE A 29 0.33 18.23 5.55
C PHE A 29 0.05 17.39 4.30
N THR A 30 -0.39 18.00 3.20
CA THR A 30 -0.66 17.31 1.93
C THR A 30 0.59 16.61 1.39
N LEU A 31 1.74 17.29 1.44
CA LEU A 31 3.01 16.71 0.99
C LEU A 31 3.43 15.53 1.88
N LEU A 32 3.30 15.66 3.21
CA LEU A 32 3.62 14.59 4.15
C LEU A 32 2.72 13.38 3.94
N SER A 33 1.41 13.57 3.82
CA SER A 33 0.46 12.48 3.54
C SER A 33 0.73 11.78 2.21
N SER A 34 1.12 12.53 1.16
CA SER A 34 1.50 11.92 -0.12
C SER A 34 2.78 11.10 -0.04
N ILE A 35 3.76 11.52 0.76
CA ILE A 35 5.01 10.78 0.98
C ILE A 35 4.70 9.49 1.76
N GLU A 36 3.93 9.58 2.84
CA GLU A 36 3.49 8.42 3.63
C GLU A 36 2.75 7.38 2.78
N GLU A 37 1.86 7.82 1.87
CA GLU A 37 1.17 6.91 0.95
C GLU A 37 2.13 6.23 -0.04
N GLN A 38 3.12 6.96 -0.57
CA GLN A 38 4.13 6.39 -1.46
C GLN A 38 5.03 5.37 -0.77
N GLU A 39 5.48 5.68 0.45
CA GLU A 39 6.28 4.76 1.27
C GLU A 39 5.50 3.49 1.61
N LEU A 40 4.22 3.62 1.98
CA LEU A 40 3.34 2.49 2.21
C LEU A 40 3.20 1.62 0.94
N ARG A 41 2.92 2.24 -0.22
CA ARG A 41 2.82 1.51 -1.50
C ARG A 41 4.11 0.75 -1.83
N ALA A 42 5.27 1.37 -1.60
CA ALA A 42 6.56 0.73 -1.82
C ALA A 42 6.78 -0.46 -0.87
N SER A 43 6.47 -0.29 0.41
CA SER A 43 6.56 -1.36 1.42
C SER A 43 5.67 -2.55 1.08
N LEU A 44 4.41 -2.28 0.70
CA LEU A 44 3.45 -3.31 0.28
C LEU A 44 3.90 -4.03 -1.00
N ALA A 45 4.54 -3.34 -1.95
CA ALA A 45 5.09 -3.96 -3.15
C ALA A 45 6.22 -4.95 -2.82
N VAL A 46 7.11 -4.60 -1.87
CA VAL A 46 8.18 -5.51 -1.40
C VAL A 46 7.58 -6.75 -0.74
N MET A 47 6.61 -6.57 0.18
CA MET A 47 5.92 -7.70 0.80
C MET A 47 5.25 -8.61 -0.23
N MET A 48 4.64 -8.04 -1.26
CA MET A 48 4.01 -8.82 -2.33
C MET A 48 5.03 -9.61 -3.16
N GLU A 49 6.19 -9.03 -3.44
CA GLU A 49 7.29 -9.74 -4.09
C GLU A 49 7.76 -10.93 -3.24
N ASP A 50 7.99 -10.70 -1.95
CA ASP A 50 8.41 -11.75 -1.01
C ASP A 50 7.37 -12.88 -0.92
N ILE A 51 6.08 -12.54 -0.84
CA ILE A 51 4.96 -13.50 -0.88
C ILE A 51 5.00 -14.30 -2.19
N THR A 52 5.24 -13.63 -3.31
CA THR A 52 5.31 -14.27 -4.63
C THR A 52 6.46 -15.27 -4.71
N GLN A 53 7.64 -14.88 -4.24
CA GLN A 53 8.81 -15.75 -4.19
C GLN A 53 8.57 -16.96 -3.27
N GLN A 54 7.98 -16.74 -2.09
CA GLN A 54 7.66 -17.82 -1.17
C GLN A 54 6.58 -18.76 -1.73
N GLY A 55 5.56 -18.25 -2.43
CA GLY A 55 4.56 -19.04 -3.14
C GLY A 55 5.20 -19.93 -4.22
N ASN A 56 6.16 -19.38 -4.99
CA ASN A 56 6.93 -20.13 -5.99
C ASN A 56 7.81 -21.22 -5.38
N LYS A 57 8.31 -21.00 -4.15
CA LYS A 57 9.07 -22.02 -3.43
C LYS A 57 8.15 -23.12 -2.91
N LEU A 58 7.00 -22.73 -2.34
CA LEU A 58 5.98 -23.65 -1.86
C LEU A 58 5.44 -24.52 -2.98
N SER A 59 5.18 -23.96 -4.17
CA SER A 59 4.67 -24.72 -5.31
C SER A 59 5.64 -25.79 -5.81
N ARG A 60 6.95 -25.57 -5.66
CA ARG A 60 8.00 -26.53 -6.07
C ARG A 60 8.22 -27.63 -5.04
N LYS A 61 8.21 -27.28 -3.75
CA LYS A 61 8.58 -28.20 -2.66
C LYS A 61 7.39 -28.85 -1.97
N MET A 62 6.24 -28.18 -1.96
CA MET A 62 5.02 -28.60 -1.27
C MET A 62 5.28 -29.01 0.19
N ASP A 63 6.12 -28.20 0.87
CA ASP A 63 6.56 -28.40 2.24
C ASP A 63 5.69 -27.57 3.20
N ILE A 64 5.20 -28.19 4.27
CA ILE A 64 4.41 -27.54 5.32
C ILE A 64 5.18 -26.39 5.98
N ARG A 65 6.52 -26.48 6.06
CA ARG A 65 7.36 -25.38 6.57
C ARG A 65 7.27 -24.15 5.67
N ASP A 66 7.31 -24.35 4.36
CA ASP A 66 7.16 -23.28 3.39
C ASP A 66 5.73 -22.72 3.41
N MET A 67 4.72 -23.55 3.66
CA MET A 67 3.34 -23.11 3.84
C MET A 67 3.16 -22.25 5.08
N LYS A 68 3.77 -22.63 6.21
CA LYS A 68 3.72 -21.85 7.44
C LYS A 68 4.31 -20.45 7.23
N LEU A 69 5.44 -20.36 6.52
CA LEU A 69 6.05 -19.07 6.18
C LEU A 69 5.18 -18.27 5.22
N TYR A 70 4.67 -18.91 4.16
CA TYR A 70 3.77 -18.28 3.18
C TYR A 70 2.53 -17.66 3.85
N ARG A 71 1.84 -18.44 4.71
CA ARG A 71 0.71 -17.97 5.50
C ARG A 71 1.07 -16.81 6.42
N LYS A 72 2.23 -16.86 7.08
CA LYS A 72 2.68 -15.78 7.97
C LYS A 72 2.83 -14.48 7.20
N MET A 73 3.51 -14.50 6.06
CA MET A 73 3.77 -13.32 5.23
C MET A 73 2.47 -12.70 4.70
N ILE A 74 1.52 -13.54 4.27
CA ILE A 74 0.21 -13.05 3.83
C ILE A 74 -0.56 -12.40 4.99
N LYS A 75 -0.51 -12.97 6.20
CA LYS A 75 -1.15 -12.35 7.38
C LYS A 75 -0.54 -11.01 7.75
N GLU A 76 0.79 -10.89 7.69
CA GLU A 76 1.49 -9.62 7.90
C GLU A 76 1.05 -8.59 6.87
N PHE A 77 1.03 -8.98 5.59
CA PHE A 77 0.56 -8.13 4.50
C PHE A 77 -0.91 -7.70 4.67
N MET A 78 -1.82 -8.61 5.07
CA MET A 78 -3.23 -8.28 5.35
C MET A 78 -3.38 -7.30 6.50
N ASN A 79 -2.58 -7.44 7.56
CA ASN A 79 -2.62 -6.53 8.70
C ASN A 79 -2.21 -5.10 8.30
N GLU A 80 -1.21 -4.96 7.43
CA GLU A 80 -0.78 -3.66 6.91
C GLU A 80 -1.89 -2.99 6.09
N ILE A 81 -2.54 -3.75 5.20
CA ILE A 81 -3.68 -3.27 4.42
C ILE A 81 -4.84 -2.84 5.32
N VAL A 82 -5.21 -3.65 6.31
CA VAL A 82 -6.32 -3.33 7.22
C VAL A 82 -6.00 -2.09 8.07
N THR A 83 -4.77 -1.99 8.60
CA THR A 83 -4.32 -0.86 9.43
C THR A 83 -4.39 0.46 8.66
N HIS A 84 -4.03 0.44 7.38
CA HIS A 84 -4.02 1.63 6.52
C HIS A 84 -5.26 1.76 5.61
N SER A 85 -6.25 0.88 5.78
CA SER A 85 -7.44 0.82 4.91
C SER A 85 -8.26 2.12 4.90
N HIS A 86 -8.24 2.87 6.01
CA HIS A 86 -8.88 4.18 6.12
C HIS A 86 -8.19 5.26 5.28
N SER A 87 -6.87 5.17 5.07
CA SER A 87 -6.13 6.11 4.21
C SER A 87 -6.46 5.91 2.73
N PHE A 88 -6.86 4.69 2.34
CA PHE A 88 -7.36 4.38 0.99
C PHE A 88 -8.83 4.76 0.76
N SER A 89 -9.48 5.48 1.69
CA SER A 89 -10.94 5.72 1.72
C SER A 89 -11.42 6.90 0.84
N ARG A 90 -11.20 6.81 -0.47
CA ARG A 90 -12.14 7.42 -1.44
C ARG A 90 -12.77 6.41 -2.39
N GLU A 91 -12.15 5.25 -2.61
CA GLU A 91 -12.63 4.25 -3.59
C GLU A 91 -12.95 2.87 -2.99
N ASN A 92 -12.47 2.56 -1.77
CA ASN A 92 -12.70 1.27 -1.09
C ASN A 92 -14.06 1.20 -0.37
N PHE A 93 -15.14 1.39 -1.13
CA PHE A 93 -16.50 1.34 -0.62
C PHE A 93 -16.92 -0.06 -0.15
N LEU A 94 -17.98 -0.03 0.66
CA LEU A 94 -18.71 -1.18 1.15
C LEU A 94 -19.17 -2.09 -0.02
N ASP A 95 -19.23 -3.41 0.21
CA ASP A 95 -19.92 -4.35 -0.68
C ASP A 95 -21.39 -3.90 -0.85
N LYS A 96 -22.08 -4.38 -1.89
CA LYS A 96 -23.53 -4.19 -2.16
C LYS A 96 -24.43 -4.31 -0.90
N LYS A 97 -23.99 -5.01 0.15
CA LYS A 97 -24.64 -5.21 1.45
C LYS A 97 -24.15 -4.29 2.58
N GLY A 98 -23.35 -3.27 2.30
CA GLY A 98 -22.86 -2.32 3.32
C GLY A 98 -21.72 -2.84 4.19
N ARG A 99 -21.02 -3.91 3.80
CA ARG A 99 -19.88 -4.48 4.55
C ARG A 99 -18.56 -3.99 3.99
N HIS A 100 -17.57 -3.71 4.84
CA HIS A 100 -16.27 -3.21 4.39
C HIS A 100 -15.55 -4.25 3.51
N ARG A 101 -15.36 -3.94 2.22
CA ARG A 101 -14.88 -4.86 1.16
C ARG A 101 -13.58 -5.57 1.54
N VAL A 102 -12.63 -4.83 2.09
CA VAL A 102 -11.32 -5.36 2.53
C VAL A 102 -11.48 -6.50 3.53
N TYR A 103 -12.34 -6.38 4.56
CA TYR A 103 -12.54 -7.46 5.52
C TYR A 103 -13.17 -8.69 4.90
N GLY A 104 -14.00 -8.52 3.85
CA GLY A 104 -14.53 -9.63 3.07
C GLY A 104 -13.43 -10.38 2.33
N MET A 105 -12.53 -9.66 1.67
CA MET A 105 -11.38 -10.22 0.95
C MET A 105 -10.40 -10.92 1.91
N VAL A 106 -10.10 -10.34 3.06
CA VAL A 106 -9.26 -10.97 4.10
C VAL A 106 -9.82 -12.34 4.49
N LYS A 107 -11.14 -12.44 4.71
CA LYS A 107 -11.79 -13.72 5.05
C LYS A 107 -11.68 -14.76 3.92
N LEU A 108 -11.78 -14.33 2.68
CA LEU A 108 -11.64 -15.23 1.53
C LEU A 108 -10.20 -15.74 1.39
N ILE A 109 -9.22 -14.86 1.59
CA ILE A 109 -7.81 -15.22 1.58
C ILE A 109 -7.48 -16.20 2.72
N ASP A 110 -7.97 -15.95 3.93
CA ASP A 110 -7.78 -16.86 5.07
C ASP A 110 -8.37 -18.26 4.79
N ALA A 111 -9.58 -18.32 4.22
CA ALA A 111 -10.20 -19.60 3.82
C ALA A 111 -9.37 -20.33 2.76
N ALA A 112 -8.90 -19.64 1.72
CA ALA A 112 -8.06 -20.25 0.69
C ALA A 112 -6.71 -20.75 1.25
N LEU A 113 -6.15 -20.05 2.25
CA LEU A 113 -4.96 -20.52 2.96
C LEU A 113 -5.22 -21.78 3.79
N ASP A 114 -6.41 -21.92 4.38
CA ASP A 114 -6.83 -23.12 5.09
C ASP A 114 -6.95 -24.30 4.13
N ASP A 115 -7.66 -24.13 3.01
CA ASP A 115 -7.76 -25.18 2.00
C ASP A 115 -6.39 -25.60 1.44
N LEU A 116 -5.48 -24.64 1.22
CA LEU A 116 -4.13 -24.94 0.75
C LEU A 116 -3.35 -25.77 1.78
N ALA A 117 -3.53 -25.47 3.08
CA ALA A 117 -2.92 -26.24 4.14
C ALA A 117 -3.50 -27.67 4.20
N GLU A 118 -4.82 -27.81 4.06
CA GLU A 118 -5.48 -29.12 3.99
C GLU A 118 -4.94 -29.96 2.83
N GLU A 119 -4.84 -29.38 1.62
CA GLU A 119 -4.33 -30.10 0.45
C GLU A 119 -2.86 -30.55 0.63
N LEU A 120 -2.05 -29.74 1.30
CA LEU A 120 -0.66 -30.09 1.61
C LEU A 120 -0.50 -31.18 2.69
N MET A 121 -1.55 -31.44 3.48
CA MET A 121 -1.56 -32.47 4.52
C MET A 121 -2.07 -33.83 4.02
N ARG A 122 -2.61 -33.90 2.80
CA ARG A 122 -3.08 -35.16 2.22
C ARG A 122 -1.91 -36.11 1.94
N GLU A 123 -2.15 -37.41 2.12
CA GLU A 123 -1.16 -38.45 1.79
C GLU A 123 -0.80 -38.43 0.30
N GLU A 124 -1.82 -38.31 -0.55
CA GLU A 124 -1.67 -38.06 -1.98
C GLU A 124 -1.99 -36.60 -2.27
N LYS A 125 -0.96 -35.84 -2.65
CA LYS A 125 -1.07 -34.41 -2.94
C LYS A 125 -1.53 -34.21 -4.37
N ASP A 126 -2.61 -33.46 -4.57
CA ASP A 126 -2.95 -32.94 -5.90
C ASP A 126 -2.09 -31.70 -6.19
N HIS A 127 -1.02 -31.93 -6.96
CA HIS A 127 -0.07 -30.89 -7.34
C HIS A 127 -0.73 -29.73 -8.11
N LEU A 128 -1.72 -30.04 -8.97
CA LEU A 128 -2.41 -29.03 -9.76
C LEU A 128 -3.35 -28.21 -8.89
N ALA A 129 -4.06 -28.85 -7.96
CA ALA A 129 -4.90 -28.14 -6.99
C ALA A 129 -4.07 -27.18 -6.11
N ILE A 130 -2.90 -27.62 -5.63
CA ILE A 130 -1.99 -26.77 -4.85
C ILE A 130 -1.53 -25.55 -5.67
N LEU A 131 -1.11 -25.76 -6.91
CA LEU A 131 -0.70 -24.67 -7.81
C LEU A 131 -1.83 -23.67 -8.04
N ASN A 132 -3.04 -24.17 -8.32
CA ASN A 132 -4.21 -23.33 -8.54
C ASN A 132 -4.55 -22.50 -7.29
N LYS A 133 -4.52 -23.11 -6.10
CA LYS A 133 -4.80 -22.39 -4.84
C LYS A 133 -3.76 -21.29 -4.56
N ILE A 134 -2.48 -21.54 -4.82
CA ILE A 134 -1.44 -20.51 -4.68
C ILE A 134 -1.70 -19.35 -5.64
N GLY A 135 -2.06 -19.64 -6.90
CA GLY A 135 -2.40 -18.62 -7.89
C GLY A 135 -3.65 -17.82 -7.53
N GLU A 136 -4.68 -18.48 -7.01
CA GLU A 136 -5.92 -17.84 -6.54
C GLU A 136 -5.63 -16.86 -5.39
N ILE A 137 -4.82 -17.29 -4.40
CA ILE A 137 -4.41 -16.45 -3.28
C ILE A 137 -3.64 -15.22 -3.79
N GLN A 138 -2.70 -15.40 -4.71
CA GLN A 138 -1.95 -14.29 -5.30
C GLN A 138 -2.86 -13.32 -6.06
N GLY A 139 -3.82 -13.84 -6.82
CA GLY A 139 -4.83 -13.03 -7.51
C GLY A 139 -5.67 -12.18 -6.55
N MET A 140 -6.19 -12.80 -5.48
CA MET A 140 -6.96 -12.09 -4.46
C MET A 140 -6.15 -10.99 -3.76
N ILE A 141 -4.84 -11.21 -3.56
CA ILE A 141 -3.95 -10.21 -2.99
C ILE A 141 -3.73 -9.04 -3.97
N LEU A 142 -3.57 -9.31 -5.27
CA LEU A 142 -3.46 -8.26 -6.29
C LEU A 142 -4.74 -7.42 -6.38
N ASP A 143 -5.91 -8.04 -6.25
CA ASP A 143 -7.20 -7.36 -6.24
C ASP A 143 -7.38 -6.36 -5.08
N LEU A 144 -6.52 -6.40 -4.06
CA LEU A 144 -6.51 -5.41 -2.97
C LEU A 144 -5.77 -4.12 -3.33
N PHE A 145 -4.93 -4.13 -4.37
CA PHE A 145 -4.21 -2.96 -4.86
C PHE A 145 -4.96 -2.20 -5.97
N THR A 146 -5.94 -2.85 -6.60
CA THR A 146 -6.60 -2.38 -7.84
C THR A 146 -8.01 -1.89 -7.57
#